data_AF-A0A9Q0TNM3-F1
#
_entry.id   AF-A0A9Q0TNM3-F1
#
_cell.length_a   1.000
_cell.length_b   1.000
_cell.length_c   1.000
_cell.angle_alpha   90.00
_cell.angle_beta   90.00
_cell.angle_gamma   90.00
#
_symmetry.space_group_name_H-M   'P 1'
#
loop_
_entity.id
_entity.type
_entity.pdbx_description
1 polymer ?
#
loop_
_entity_poly.entity_id
_entity_poly.type
_entity_poly.pdbx_seq_one_letter_code
_entity_poly.pdbx_strand_id
1 'polypeptide(L)'
;MERMTERLSSLENLYFPRALQSHATNPSQRKSLLLDLLSRDAAVFLERYGAQLNSEELREFDTLNYDYEINWHLKNLRTKISPTSEELRSRSVTVKNRRLAYLDKLVLDGKYFSEDSMREREPYLHHEFVGKFQDPSARGMARPGERWSETLMRRCEEAILVSKIREEQQRLGVDEMEWVGNERNQQQQEERRRRRRRRKMKNRM
;
A
#
# COMPACT_ATOMS: atom_id res chain seq x y z
N MET A 1 10.85 -35.27 20.55
CA MET A 1 11.84 -34.44 19.84
C MET A 1 12.27 -35.03 18.51
N GLU A 2 12.62 -36.33 18.42
CA GLU A 2 13.07 -36.94 17.16
C GLU A 2 12.01 -36.90 16.03
N ARG A 3 10.75 -37.19 16.35
CA ARG A 3 9.64 -37.16 15.37
C ARG A 3 9.43 -35.77 14.76
N MET A 4 9.55 -34.72 15.58
CA MET A 4 9.47 -33.32 15.14
C MET A 4 10.62 -32.97 14.18
N THR A 5 11.86 -33.34 14.52
CA THR A 5 13.01 -33.08 13.65
C THR A 5 12.96 -33.87 12.33
N GLU A 6 12.43 -35.10 12.35
CA GLU A 6 12.17 -35.88 11.15
C GLU A 6 11.18 -35.16 10.23
N ARG A 7 10.04 -34.72 10.76
CA ARG A 7 9.02 -33.98 10.00
C ARG A 7 9.58 -32.70 9.39
N LEU A 8 10.30 -31.90 10.19
CA LEU A 8 10.92 -30.65 9.71
C LEU A 8 11.99 -30.91 8.65
N SER A 9 12.73 -32.01 8.74
CA SER A 9 13.76 -32.37 7.77
C SER A 9 13.19 -32.65 6.37
N SER A 10 11.93 -33.07 6.29
CA SER A 10 11.22 -33.35 5.03
C SER A 10 10.60 -32.11 4.37
N LEU A 11 10.59 -30.95 5.03
CA LEU A 11 10.00 -29.72 4.46
C LEU A 11 10.90 -29.13 3.37
N GLU A 12 10.39 -28.92 2.16
CA GLU A 12 11.22 -28.44 1.04
C GLU A 12 11.81 -27.03 1.25
N ASN A 13 11.04 -26.12 1.86
CA ASN A 13 11.40 -24.71 1.99
C ASN A 13 11.89 -24.30 3.39
N LEU A 14 12.52 -25.22 4.13
CA LEU A 14 13.08 -24.89 5.44
C LEU A 14 14.41 -24.15 5.29
N TYR A 15 14.51 -22.96 5.88
CA TYR A 15 15.73 -22.17 5.83
C TYR A 15 16.85 -22.78 6.68
N PHE A 16 18.04 -22.89 6.10
CA PHE A 16 19.28 -23.19 6.82
C PHE A 16 20.30 -22.06 6.60
N PRO A 17 21.05 -21.66 7.66
CA PRO A 17 22.16 -20.72 7.53
C PRO A 17 23.14 -21.15 6.44
N ARG A 18 23.73 -20.18 5.73
CA ARG A 18 24.60 -20.44 4.57
C ARG A 18 25.73 -21.43 4.86
N ALA A 19 26.32 -21.37 6.06
CA ALA A 19 27.37 -22.29 6.50
C ALA A 19 26.93 -23.76 6.61
N LEU A 20 25.62 -24.01 6.75
CA LEU A 20 25.05 -25.35 6.92
C LEU A 20 24.39 -25.87 5.64
N GLN A 21 24.25 -25.06 4.59
CA GLN A 21 23.53 -25.44 3.36
C GLN A 21 24.18 -26.63 2.64
N SER A 22 25.52 -26.71 2.61
CA SER A 22 26.25 -27.85 2.04
C SER A 22 25.97 -29.18 2.75
N HIS A 23 25.54 -29.10 4.01
CA HIS A 23 25.22 -30.25 4.87
C HIS A 23 23.72 -30.42 5.06
N ALA A 24 22.89 -29.63 4.36
CA ALA A 24 21.43 -29.67 4.44
C ALA A 24 20.81 -30.23 3.15
N THR A 25 21.57 -30.96 2.33
CA THR A 25 21.14 -31.45 1.02
C THR A 25 20.16 -32.62 1.13
N ASN A 26 20.39 -33.53 2.08
CA ASN A 26 19.56 -34.72 2.28
C ASN A 26 18.73 -34.60 3.58
N PRO A 27 17.49 -35.14 3.63
CA PRO A 27 16.65 -35.11 4.83
C PRO A 27 17.36 -35.67 6.08
N SER A 28 18.11 -36.76 5.96
CA SER A 28 18.85 -37.34 7.09
C SER A 28 19.92 -36.40 7.66
N GLN A 29 20.61 -35.64 6.80
CA GLN A 29 21.61 -34.67 7.25
C GLN A 29 20.93 -33.46 7.90
N ARG A 30 19.82 -32.99 7.31
CA ARG A 30 18.98 -31.92 7.86
C ARG A 30 18.46 -32.28 9.24
N LYS A 31 17.97 -33.51 9.42
CA LYS A 31 17.52 -34.02 10.73
C LYS A 31 18.66 -33.97 11.76
N SER A 32 19.85 -34.43 11.39
CA SER A 32 21.02 -34.39 12.27
C SER A 32 21.36 -32.96 12.72
N LEU A 33 21.36 -32.01 11.79
CA LEU A 33 21.59 -30.59 12.10
C LEU A 33 20.52 -30.00 13.04
N LEU A 34 19.26 -30.37 12.85
CA LEU A 34 18.16 -29.92 13.70
C LEU A 34 18.26 -30.51 15.11
N LEU A 35 18.64 -31.78 15.24
CA LEU A 35 18.87 -32.43 16.53
C LEU A 35 20.09 -31.84 17.25
N ASP A 36 21.19 -31.59 16.53
CA ASP A 36 22.37 -30.92 17.09
C ASP A 36 21.99 -29.56 17.68
N LEU A 37 21.30 -28.72 16.90
CA LEU A 37 20.87 -27.40 17.37
C LEU A 37 19.93 -27.52 18.57
N LEU A 38 18.95 -28.41 18.51
CA LEU A 38 17.99 -28.61 19.59
C LEU A 38 18.66 -29.06 20.90
N SER A 39 19.70 -29.88 20.80
CA SER A 39 20.46 -30.35 21.96
C SER A 39 21.40 -29.29 22.54
N ARG A 40 21.96 -28.43 21.67
CA ARG A 40 22.89 -27.37 22.07
C ARG A 40 22.15 -26.17 22.64
N ASP A 41 21.07 -25.74 21.97
CA ASP A 41 20.33 -24.53 22.29
C ASP A 41 18.88 -24.61 21.77
N ALA A 42 17.97 -24.96 22.68
CA ALA A 42 16.55 -25.05 22.39
C ALA A 42 15.89 -23.68 22.13
N ALA A 43 16.42 -22.58 22.69
CA ALA A 43 15.88 -21.24 22.49
C ALA A 43 16.13 -20.78 21.05
N VAL A 44 17.37 -20.91 20.57
CA VAL A 44 17.73 -20.61 19.17
C VAL A 44 16.99 -21.51 18.19
N PHE A 45 16.75 -22.78 18.56
CA PHE A 45 15.90 -23.66 17.77
C PHE A 45 14.46 -23.11 17.63
N LEU A 46 13.84 -22.69 18.74
CA LEU A 46 12.49 -22.12 18.74
C LEU A 46 12.41 -20.78 18.00
N GLU A 47 13.43 -19.94 18.09
CA GLU A 47 13.53 -18.69 17.34
C GLU A 47 13.45 -18.95 15.83
N ARG A 48 14.26 -19.91 15.34
CA ARG A 48 14.43 -20.17 13.89
C ARG A 48 13.32 -21.02 13.31
N TYR A 49 12.94 -22.08 14.03
CA TYR A 49 12.09 -23.16 13.51
C TYR A 49 10.74 -23.23 14.22
N GLY A 50 10.54 -22.51 15.32
CA GLY A 50 9.32 -22.57 16.11
C GLY A 50 8.05 -22.22 15.34
N ALA A 51 8.14 -21.36 14.32
CA ALA A 51 6.99 -21.01 13.47
C ALA A 51 6.48 -22.18 12.60
N GLN A 52 7.31 -23.22 12.39
CA GLN A 52 6.97 -24.41 11.62
C GLN A 52 6.47 -25.57 12.51
N LEU A 53 6.38 -25.33 13.83
CA LEU A 53 5.95 -26.33 14.81
C LEU A 53 4.44 -26.30 15.03
N ASN A 54 3.88 -27.48 15.28
CA ASN A 54 2.49 -27.64 15.65
C ASN A 54 2.30 -27.43 17.17
N SER A 55 1.05 -27.27 17.60
CA SER A 55 0.71 -27.09 19.02
C SER A 55 1.18 -28.24 19.91
N GLU A 56 1.13 -29.49 19.42
CA GLU A 56 1.60 -30.68 20.14
C GLU A 56 3.12 -30.68 20.30
N GLU A 57 3.86 -30.36 19.24
CA GLU A 57 5.33 -30.31 19.27
C GLU A 57 5.83 -29.20 20.20
N LEU A 58 5.13 -28.06 20.25
CA LEU A 58 5.42 -26.99 21.20
C LEU A 58 5.19 -27.39 22.66
N ARG A 59 4.36 -28.41 22.94
CA ARG A 59 4.19 -28.92 24.32
C ARG A 59 5.40 -29.73 24.78
N GLU A 60 6.18 -30.30 23.87
CA GLU A 60 7.40 -31.05 24.24
C GLU A 60 8.41 -30.15 24.97
N PHE A 61 8.39 -28.85 24.70
CA PHE A 61 9.25 -27.84 25.32
C PHE A 61 8.75 -27.31 26.67
N ASP A 62 7.53 -27.66 27.12
CA ASP A 62 7.03 -27.21 28.43
C ASP A 62 7.88 -27.74 29.60
N THR A 63 8.62 -28.82 29.39
CA THR A 63 9.59 -29.37 30.34
C THR A 63 10.79 -28.44 30.57
N LEU A 64 11.08 -27.55 29.62
CA LEU A 64 12.20 -26.61 29.63
C LEU A 64 11.77 -25.18 30.07
N ASN A 65 10.58 -25.05 30.67
CA ASN A 65 9.97 -23.76 31.03
C ASN A 65 10.69 -23.00 32.16
N TYR A 66 11.75 -23.57 32.74
CA TYR A 66 12.60 -22.87 33.70
C TYR A 66 13.49 -21.81 33.04
N ASP A 67 13.75 -21.95 31.73
CA ASP A 67 14.48 -20.97 30.95
C ASP A 67 13.54 -19.85 30.48
N TYR A 68 13.91 -18.61 30.79
CA TYR A 68 13.16 -17.43 30.41
C TYR A 68 13.01 -17.29 28.88
N GLU A 69 14.08 -17.54 28.12
CA GLU A 69 14.07 -17.35 26.67
C GLU A 69 13.13 -18.35 26.01
N ILE A 70 13.21 -19.62 26.42
CA ILE A 70 12.32 -20.69 25.94
C ILE A 70 10.88 -20.34 26.26
N ASN A 71 10.57 -19.95 27.50
CA ASN A 71 9.21 -19.57 27.91
C ASN A 71 8.68 -18.39 27.07
N TRP A 72 9.51 -17.37 26.85
CA TRP A 72 9.15 -16.23 25.99
C TRP A 72 8.83 -16.66 24.57
N HIS A 73 9.66 -17.51 23.97
CA HIS A 73 9.42 -18.05 22.63
C HIS A 73 8.14 -18.88 22.57
N LEU A 74 7.91 -19.76 23.54
CA LEU A 74 6.69 -20.59 23.59
C LEU A 74 5.43 -19.73 23.70
N LYS A 75 5.42 -18.71 24.57
CA LYS A 75 4.31 -17.78 24.69
C LYS A 75 4.07 -17.08 23.34
N ASN A 76 5.10 -16.48 22.76
CA ASN A 76 5.01 -15.78 21.48
C ASN A 76 4.49 -16.69 20.35
N LEU A 77 4.99 -17.93 20.23
CA LEU A 77 4.55 -18.88 19.22
C LEU A 77 3.10 -19.32 19.42
N ARG A 78 2.69 -19.58 20.66
CA ARG A 78 1.29 -19.91 21.01
C ARG A 78 0.33 -18.79 20.65
N THR A 79 0.67 -17.53 20.96
CA THR A 79 -0.17 -16.38 20.57
C THR A 79 -0.27 -16.18 19.06
N LYS A 80 0.70 -16.68 18.27
CA LYS A 80 0.65 -16.63 16.80
C LYS A 80 -0.24 -17.73 16.21
N ILE A 81 -0.15 -18.95 16.77
CA ILE A 81 -0.91 -20.12 16.28
C ILE A 81 -2.38 -20.01 16.67
N SER A 82 -2.64 -19.72 17.95
CA SER A 82 -3.98 -19.66 18.52
C SER A 82 -4.12 -18.40 19.37
N PRO A 83 -4.24 -17.21 18.74
CA PRO A 83 -4.41 -15.97 19.47
C PRO A 83 -5.73 -15.96 20.25
N THR A 84 -5.68 -15.47 21.48
CA THR A 84 -6.89 -15.27 22.29
C THR A 84 -7.68 -14.07 21.75
N SER A 85 -9.00 -14.03 21.97
CA SER A 85 -9.86 -12.89 21.57
C SER A 85 -9.32 -11.54 22.09
N GLU A 86 -8.81 -11.52 23.33
CA GLU A 86 -8.18 -10.33 23.93
C GLU A 86 -6.89 -9.91 23.22
N GLU A 87 -6.08 -10.86 22.77
CA GLU A 87 -4.83 -10.59 22.03
C GLU A 87 -5.13 -10.06 20.63
N LEU A 88 -6.13 -10.62 19.95
CA LEU A 88 -6.63 -10.10 18.67
C LEU A 88 -7.14 -8.67 18.82
N ARG A 89 -7.94 -8.40 19.87
CA ARG A 89 -8.42 -7.07 20.18
C ARG A 89 -7.27 -6.11 20.45
N SER A 90 -6.30 -6.51 21.26
CA SER A 90 -5.12 -5.71 21.59
C SER A 90 -4.29 -5.38 20.34
N ARG A 91 -4.05 -6.37 19.47
CA ARG A 91 -3.37 -6.17 18.18
C ARG A 91 -4.14 -5.19 17.29
N SER A 92 -5.45 -5.32 17.20
CA SER A 92 -6.32 -4.41 16.44
C SER A 92 -6.25 -2.98 16.97
N VAL A 93 -6.31 -2.80 18.31
CA VAL A 93 -6.16 -1.49 18.96
C VAL A 93 -4.79 -0.89 18.67
N THR A 94 -3.72 -1.66 18.79
CA THR A 94 -2.35 -1.19 18.49
C THR A 94 -2.23 -0.74 17.03
N VAL A 95 -2.80 -1.47 16.07
CA VAL A 95 -2.80 -1.06 14.66
C VAL A 95 -3.58 0.24 14.45
N LYS A 96 -4.76 0.38 15.07
CA LYS A 96 -5.57 1.60 15.00
C LYS A 96 -4.85 2.80 15.60
N ASN A 97 -4.23 2.63 16.77
CA ASN A 97 -3.47 3.69 17.44
C ASN A 97 -2.24 4.11 16.63
N ARG A 98 -1.53 3.15 16.02
CA ARG A 98 -0.41 3.46 15.10
C ARG A 98 -0.87 4.25 13.88
N ARG A 99 -2.02 3.87 13.29
CA ARG A 99 -2.61 4.59 12.16
C ARG A 99 -3.03 6.01 12.54
N LEU A 100 -3.65 6.16 13.71
CA LEU A 100 -4.05 7.47 14.24
C LEU A 100 -2.83 8.35 14.47
N ALA A 101 -1.81 7.86 15.19
CA ALA A 101 -0.58 8.62 15.43
C ALA A 101 0.13 9.02 14.13
N TYR A 102 0.10 8.16 13.10
CA TYR A 102 0.64 8.51 11.79
C TYR A 102 -0.21 9.57 11.07
N LEU A 103 -1.54 9.48 11.14
CA LEU A 103 -2.43 10.50 10.61
C LEU A 103 -2.20 11.85 11.29
N ASP A 104 -2.09 11.89 12.62
CA ASP A 104 -1.81 13.11 13.38
C ASP A 104 -0.49 13.74 12.94
N LYS A 105 0.55 12.93 12.71
CA LYS A 105 1.81 13.40 12.14
C LYS A 105 1.61 14.01 10.74
N LEU A 106 0.86 13.35 9.86
CA LEU A 106 0.59 13.87 8.51
C LEU A 106 -0.19 15.19 8.53
N VAL A 107 -1.10 15.35 9.49
CA VAL A 107 -1.86 16.59 9.70
C VAL A 107 -0.92 17.69 10.19
N LEU A 108 -0.08 17.41 11.20
CA LEU A 108 0.89 18.37 11.74
C LEU A 108 1.93 18.81 10.70
N ASP A 109 2.42 17.87 9.88
CA ASP A 109 3.39 18.15 8.81
C ASP A 109 2.78 19.06 7.72
N GLY A 110 1.45 19.10 7.57
CA GLY A 110 0.69 19.97 6.66
C GLY A 110 0.86 19.67 5.16
N LYS A 111 1.87 18.90 4.77
CA LYS A 111 2.19 18.59 3.37
C LYS A 111 1.21 17.60 2.76
N TYR A 112 0.94 16.49 3.46
CA TYR A 112 0.15 15.39 2.90
C TYR A 112 -1.30 15.77 2.56
N PHE A 113 -1.91 16.64 3.37
CA PHE A 113 -3.27 17.15 3.16
C PHE A 113 -3.30 18.55 2.51
N SER A 114 -2.17 19.01 1.95
CA SER A 114 -2.17 20.19 1.10
C SER A 114 -2.97 19.93 -0.17
N GLU A 115 -3.59 20.99 -0.72
CA GLU A 115 -4.39 20.88 -1.95
C GLU A 115 -3.56 20.32 -3.11
N ASP A 116 -2.34 20.83 -3.29
CA ASP A 116 -1.43 20.37 -4.34
C ASP A 116 -1.08 18.87 -4.19
N SER A 117 -0.76 18.41 -2.97
CA SER A 117 -0.47 16.99 -2.75
C SER A 117 -1.69 16.08 -2.94
N MET A 118 -2.89 16.56 -2.59
CA MET A 118 -4.13 15.80 -2.85
C MET A 118 -4.42 15.71 -4.35
N ARG A 119 -4.23 16.83 -5.07
CA ARG A 119 -4.40 16.93 -6.52
C ARG A 119 -3.43 16.04 -7.29
N GLU A 120 -2.18 15.97 -6.87
CA GLU A 120 -1.17 15.10 -7.52
C GLU A 120 -1.47 13.61 -7.33
N ARG A 121 -1.97 13.22 -6.15
CA ARG A 121 -2.32 11.82 -5.84
C ARG A 121 -3.55 11.35 -6.61
N GLU A 122 -4.64 12.13 -6.56
CA GLU A 122 -5.92 11.76 -7.17
C GLU A 122 -6.47 12.93 -8.01
N PRO A 123 -5.94 13.14 -9.23
CA PRO A 123 -6.26 14.31 -10.05
C PRO A 123 -7.74 14.41 -10.43
N TYR A 124 -8.38 13.28 -10.76
CA TYR A 124 -9.79 13.28 -11.18
C TYR A 124 -10.73 13.57 -10.03
N LEU A 125 -10.53 12.91 -8.88
CA LEU A 125 -11.30 13.17 -7.68
C LEU A 125 -11.17 14.63 -7.25
N HIS A 126 -9.94 15.16 -7.29
CA HIS A 126 -9.70 16.57 -7.00
C HIS A 126 -10.45 17.49 -7.96
N HIS A 127 -10.40 17.22 -9.27
CA HIS A 127 -11.13 18.00 -10.27
C HIS A 127 -12.64 18.04 -9.99
N GLU A 128 -13.23 16.89 -9.68
CA GLU A 128 -14.68 16.76 -9.48
C GLU A 128 -15.20 17.49 -8.24
N PHE A 129 -14.44 17.54 -7.15
CA PHE A 129 -14.93 18.10 -5.88
C PHE A 129 -14.36 19.48 -5.56
N VAL A 130 -13.23 19.85 -6.15
CA VAL A 130 -12.53 21.10 -5.84
C VAL A 130 -12.21 21.87 -7.12
N GLY A 131 -11.48 21.24 -8.05
CA GLY A 131 -10.91 21.91 -9.22
C GLY A 131 -11.92 22.60 -10.13
N LYS A 132 -13.07 21.97 -10.42
CA LYS A 132 -14.09 22.54 -11.32
C LYS A 132 -14.81 23.78 -10.79
N PHE A 133 -14.72 24.03 -9.48
CA PHE A 133 -15.32 25.18 -8.82
C PHE A 133 -14.31 26.32 -8.56
N GLN A 134 -13.02 26.07 -8.80
CA GLN A 134 -12.00 27.11 -8.72
C GLN A 134 -12.07 28.02 -9.94
N ASP A 135 -11.77 29.30 -9.73
CA ASP A 135 -11.73 30.27 -10.83
C ASP A 135 -10.65 29.85 -11.86
N PRO A 136 -11.01 29.64 -13.13
CA PRO A 136 -10.05 29.34 -14.20
C PRO A 136 -8.94 30.40 -14.32
N SER A 137 -9.20 31.63 -13.89
CA SER A 137 -8.23 32.73 -13.90
C SER A 137 -7.06 32.51 -12.92
N ALA A 138 -7.31 31.85 -11.78
CA ALA A 138 -6.30 31.57 -10.75
C ALA A 138 -5.23 30.55 -11.21
N ARG A 139 -5.56 29.75 -12.23
CA ARG A 139 -4.68 28.77 -12.88
C ARG A 139 -4.09 29.30 -14.21
N GLY A 140 -4.30 30.59 -14.51
CA GLY A 140 -4.01 31.26 -15.78
C GLY A 140 -2.55 31.17 -16.29
N MET A 141 -2.37 31.55 -17.56
CA MET A 141 -1.21 31.23 -18.39
C MET A 141 0.15 31.83 -17.98
N ALA A 142 0.17 32.95 -17.26
CA ALA A 142 1.40 33.60 -16.82
C ALA A 142 1.10 34.37 -15.54
N ARG A 143 1.87 34.12 -14.47
CA ARG A 143 1.81 34.94 -13.27
C ARG A 143 2.74 36.14 -13.46
N PRO A 144 2.36 37.35 -13.03
CA PRO A 144 3.25 38.50 -13.11
C PRO A 144 4.58 38.21 -12.40
N GLY A 145 5.70 38.33 -13.12
CA GLY A 145 7.05 38.09 -12.60
C GLY A 145 7.59 36.66 -12.72
N GLU A 146 6.82 35.71 -13.26
CA GLU A 146 7.25 34.31 -13.47
C GLU A 146 8.15 34.17 -14.72
N ARG A 147 9.17 33.32 -14.65
CA ARG A 147 10.03 33.05 -15.81
C ARG A 147 9.30 32.15 -16.80
N TRP A 148 9.62 32.30 -18.10
CA TRP A 148 9.08 31.43 -19.15
C TRP A 148 9.33 29.93 -18.90
N SER A 149 10.48 29.60 -18.30
CA SER A 149 10.82 28.23 -17.92
C SER A 149 9.85 27.67 -16.87
N GLU A 150 9.50 28.45 -15.86
CA GLU A 150 8.58 28.05 -14.78
C GLU A 150 7.15 27.88 -15.33
N THR A 151 6.73 28.80 -16.20
CA THR A 151 5.45 28.70 -16.90
C THR A 151 5.36 27.44 -17.78
N LEU A 152 6.47 27.08 -18.45
CA LEU A 152 6.52 25.88 -19.28
C LEU A 152 6.43 24.62 -18.42
N MET A 153 7.21 24.53 -17.33
CA MET A 153 7.18 23.39 -16.40
C MET A 153 5.79 23.17 -15.83
N ARG A 154 5.15 24.24 -15.33
CA ARG A 154 3.79 24.17 -14.80
C ARG A 154 2.79 23.69 -15.84
N ARG A 155 2.91 24.11 -17.11
CA ARG A 155 2.04 23.61 -18.18
C ARG A 155 2.24 22.14 -18.49
N CYS A 156 3.48 21.68 -18.47
CA CYS A 156 3.78 20.26 -18.64
C CYS A 156 3.14 19.45 -17.50
N GLU A 157 3.26 19.91 -16.26
CA GLU A 157 2.64 19.29 -15.08
C GLU A 157 1.10 19.25 -15.20
N GLU A 158 0.47 20.37 -15.55
CA GLU A 158 -1.00 20.43 -15.75
C GLU A 158 -1.46 19.53 -16.90
N ALA A 159 -0.69 19.42 -17.99
CA ALA A 159 -1.00 18.52 -19.09
C ALA A 159 -0.95 17.03 -18.67
N ILE A 160 0.00 16.67 -17.79
CA ILE A 160 0.10 15.33 -17.21
C ILE A 160 -1.14 15.05 -16.34
N LEU A 161 -1.53 16.01 -15.48
CA LEU A 161 -2.72 15.87 -14.64
C LEU A 161 -3.99 15.69 -15.49
N VAL A 162 -4.19 16.51 -16.52
CA VAL A 162 -5.35 16.38 -17.42
C VAL A 162 -5.36 15.04 -18.15
N SER A 163 -4.19 14.53 -18.54
CA SER A 163 -4.10 13.20 -19.18
C SER A 163 -4.53 12.09 -18.23
N LYS A 164 -4.04 12.11 -16.98
CA LYS A 164 -4.49 11.18 -15.93
C LYS A 164 -5.99 11.27 -15.66
N ILE A 165 -6.54 12.48 -15.64
CA ILE A 165 -7.99 12.68 -15.47
C ILE A 165 -8.76 12.00 -16.60
N ARG A 166 -8.32 12.15 -17.85
CA ARG A 166 -8.98 11.54 -19.01
C ARG A 166 -8.93 10.02 -18.99
N GLU A 167 -7.79 9.44 -18.61
CA GLU A 167 -7.65 7.99 -18.44
C GLU A 167 -8.68 7.46 -17.42
N GLU A 168 -8.84 8.16 -16.30
CA GLU A 168 -9.81 7.82 -15.27
C GLU A 168 -11.27 8.01 -15.74
N GLN A 169 -11.57 9.10 -16.45
CA GLN A 169 -12.89 9.36 -17.05
C GLN A 169 -13.26 8.26 -18.06
N GLN A 170 -12.30 7.83 -18.89
CA GLN A 170 -12.49 6.73 -19.82
C GLN A 170 -12.75 5.40 -19.09
N ARG A 171 -11.97 5.10 -18.04
CA ARG A 171 -12.16 3.90 -17.22
C ARG A 171 -13.54 3.84 -16.57
N LEU A 172 -14.08 4.99 -16.17
CA LEU A 172 -15.39 5.13 -15.54
C LEU A 172 -16.54 5.27 -16.55
N GLY A 173 -16.26 5.34 -17.85
CA GLY A 173 -17.28 5.46 -18.91
C GLY A 173 -17.99 6.82 -18.94
N VAL A 174 -17.30 7.90 -18.53
CA VAL A 174 -17.84 9.27 -18.59
C VAL A 174 -17.98 9.69 -20.06
N ASP A 175 -19.09 10.35 -20.40
CA ASP A 175 -19.35 10.88 -21.76
C ASP A 175 -18.20 11.79 -22.21
N GLU A 176 -17.72 11.60 -23.44
CA GLU A 176 -16.65 12.41 -24.05
C GLU A 176 -16.97 13.91 -24.05
N MET A 177 -18.25 14.27 -24.05
CA MET A 177 -18.68 15.66 -23.95
C MET A 177 -18.32 16.28 -22.60
N GLU A 178 -18.25 15.49 -21.53
CA GLU A 178 -17.93 15.92 -20.17
C GLU A 178 -16.44 15.79 -19.84
N TRP A 179 -15.60 15.40 -20.82
CA TRP A 179 -14.18 15.24 -20.58
C TRP A 179 -13.46 16.56 -20.30
N VAL A 180 -12.52 16.51 -19.37
CA VAL A 180 -11.75 17.69 -18.98
C VAL A 180 -10.91 18.20 -20.15
N GLY A 181 -10.99 19.51 -20.39
CA GLY A 181 -10.30 20.21 -21.47
C GLY A 181 -11.03 20.24 -22.82
N ASN A 182 -12.26 19.71 -22.92
CA ASN A 182 -13.11 19.83 -24.12
C ASN A 182 -13.90 21.16 -24.20
N GLU A 183 -13.72 22.07 -23.25
CA GLU A 183 -14.42 23.37 -23.13
C GLU A 183 -14.34 24.22 -24.41
N ARG A 184 -13.18 24.25 -25.08
CA ARG A 184 -12.99 24.96 -26.35
C ARG A 184 -13.82 24.37 -27.49
N ASN A 185 -14.00 23.05 -27.51
CA ASN A 185 -14.82 22.38 -28.51
C ASN A 185 -16.32 22.63 -28.24
N GLN A 186 -16.74 22.62 -26.98
CA GLN A 186 -18.11 22.95 -26.58
C GLN A 186 -18.49 24.40 -26.94
N GLN A 187 -17.64 25.38 -26.60
CA GLN A 187 -17.87 26.80 -26.92
C GLN A 187 -17.99 27.03 -28.43
N GLN A 188 -17.11 26.41 -29.24
CA GLN A 188 -17.17 26.51 -30.70
C GLN A 188 -18.44 25.84 -31.27
N GLN A 189 -18.85 24.71 -30.71
CA GLN A 189 -20.06 24.01 -31.15
C GLN A 189 -21.32 24.78 -30.79
N GLU A 190 -21.37 25.41 -29.61
CA GLU A 190 -22.45 26.28 -29.18
C GLU A 190 -22.52 27.55 -30.05
N GLU A 191 -21.37 28.17 -30.35
CA GLU A 191 -21.32 29.33 -31.24
C GLU A 191 -21.82 28.98 -32.66
N ARG A 192 -21.42 27.82 -33.19
CA ARG A 192 -21.94 27.28 -34.47
C ARG A 192 -23.45 27.07 -34.43
N ARG A 193 -23.99 26.54 -33.32
CA ARG A 193 -25.45 26.39 -33.12
C ARG A 193 -26.15 27.75 -33.06
N ARG A 194 -25.60 28.74 -32.35
CA ARG A 194 -26.12 30.12 -32.31
C ARG A 194 -26.11 30.78 -33.69
N ARG A 195 -25.03 30.63 -34.46
CA ARG A 195 -24.93 31.11 -35.85
C ARG A 195 -25.98 30.47 -36.77
N ARG A 196 -26.22 29.16 -36.64
CA ARG A 196 -27.29 28.46 -37.38
C ARG A 196 -28.69 28.96 -37.01
N ARG A 197 -28.97 29.21 -35.73
CA ARG A 197 -30.25 29.79 -35.27
C ARG A 197 -30.46 31.20 -35.84
N ARG A 198 -29.42 32.05 -35.82
CA ARG A 198 -29.47 33.39 -36.43
C ARG A 198 -29.76 33.36 -37.93
N ARG A 199 -29.15 32.42 -38.68
CA ARG A 199 -29.44 32.22 -40.11
C ARG A 199 -30.88 31.77 -40.38
N LYS A 200 -31.41 30.86 -39.55
CA LYS A 200 -32.81 30.40 -39.67
C LYS A 200 -33.85 31.50 -39.36
N MET A 201 -33.56 32.42 -38.44
CA MET A 201 -34.42 33.58 -38.19
C MET A 201 -34.38 34.60 -39.34
N LYS A 202 -33.20 34.84 -39.93
CA LYS A 202 -33.07 35.75 -41.09
C LYS A 202 -33.77 35.27 -42.35
N ASN A 203 -33.91 33.95 -42.55
CA ASN A 203 -34.64 33.38 -43.69
C ASN A 203 -36.16 33.22 -43.44
N ARG A 204 -36.65 33.62 -42.25
CA ARG A 204 -38.08 33.58 -41.87
C ARG A 204 -38.74 34.96 -41.85
N MET A 205 -37.96 36.03 -42.04
CA MET A 205 -38.42 37.37 -42.39
C MET A 205 -38.28 37.56 -43.90
#